data_AF-A0A652JUT4-F1
#
_entry.id   AF-A0A652JUT4-F1
#
_cell.length_a   1.000
_cell.length_b   1.000
_cell.length_c   1.000
_cell.angle_alpha   90.00
_cell.angle_beta   90.00
_cell.angle_gamma   90.00
#
_symmetry.space_group_name_H-M   'P 1'
#
loop_
_entity.id
_entity.type
_entity.pdbx_description
1 polymer ?
#
loop_
_entity_poly.entity_id
_entity_poly.type
_entity_poly.pdbx_seq_one_letter_code
_entity_poly.pdbx_strand_id
1 'polypeptide(L)'
;MSTHIPGASGPDEERLLLVHIRQVVGQVHYRICADCAEGVITAVVIEERFHSTGLGTRALSHLRSRHPGITWRSTSRARTTRDLLRRMRIRTTASAATCAHERRPHEGDS
;
A
#
# COMPACT_ATOMS: atom_id res chain seq x y z
N MET A 1 2.86 -23.19 -16.69
CA MET A 1 4.06 -23.31 -15.83
C MET A 1 4.62 -21.89 -15.67
N SER A 2 4.43 -21.27 -14.51
CA SER A 2 4.88 -19.89 -14.27
C SER A 2 6.29 -19.91 -13.71
N THR A 3 7.23 -19.41 -14.49
CA THR A 3 8.62 -19.19 -14.11
C THR A 3 8.70 -18.00 -13.16
N HIS A 4 8.72 -18.28 -11.85
CA HIS A 4 9.21 -17.31 -10.87
C HIS A 4 10.70 -17.11 -11.10
N ILE A 5 11.11 -15.90 -11.50
CA ILE A 5 12.51 -15.48 -11.53
C ILE A 5 12.88 -14.98 -10.12
N PRO A 6 13.75 -15.67 -9.37
CA PRO A 6 14.22 -15.20 -8.09
C PRO A 6 15.39 -14.24 -8.33
N GLY A 7 15.11 -12.94 -8.44
CA GLY A 7 16.17 -11.98 -8.77
C GLY A 7 15.83 -10.50 -8.61
N ALA A 8 14.68 -10.14 -8.06
CA ALA A 8 14.35 -8.75 -7.75
C ALA A 8 13.61 -8.68 -6.41
N SER A 9 14.30 -8.97 -5.32
CA SER A 9 13.83 -8.72 -3.95
C SER A 9 13.93 -7.22 -3.61
N GLY A 10 13.37 -6.38 -4.49
CA GLY A 10 12.93 -5.04 -4.16
C GLY A 10 11.41 -5.07 -4.17
N PRO A 11 10.71 -4.54 -3.16
CA PRO A 11 9.27 -4.72 -3.05
C PRO A 11 8.59 -3.99 -4.20
N ASP A 12 8.03 -4.75 -5.14
CA ASP A 12 7.36 -4.22 -6.32
C ASP A 12 6.22 -3.30 -5.84
N GLU A 13 6.33 -2.01 -6.16
CA GLU A 13 5.36 -1.02 -5.70
C GLU A 13 4.08 -1.18 -6.53
N GLU A 14 3.05 -1.74 -5.90
CA GLU A 14 1.73 -1.89 -6.49
C GLU A 14 0.96 -0.57 -6.49
N ARG A 15 0.11 -0.39 -7.50
CA ARG A 15 -0.69 0.82 -7.69
C ARG A 15 -2.15 0.49 -7.90
N LEU A 16 -3.00 1.00 -7.01
CA LEU A 16 -4.46 0.94 -7.16
C LEU A 16 -4.95 2.26 -7.75
N LEU A 17 -5.48 2.23 -8.97
CA LEU A 17 -6.05 3.41 -9.63
C LEU A 17 -7.49 3.65 -9.16
N LEU A 18 -7.79 4.89 -8.78
CA LEU A 18 -9.16 5.34 -8.51
C LEU A 18 -9.74 5.93 -9.79
N VAL A 19 -10.82 5.33 -10.29
CA VAL A 19 -11.49 5.76 -11.51
C VAL A 19 -12.89 6.29 -11.17
N HIS A 20 -13.21 7.49 -11.65
CA HIS A 20 -14.53 8.10 -11.56
C HIS A 20 -14.99 8.49 -12.96
N ILE A 21 -16.15 8.00 -13.41
CA ILE A 21 -16.71 8.23 -14.76
C ILE A 21 -15.64 7.96 -15.85
N ARG A 22 -15.03 6.76 -15.81
CA ARG A 22 -13.98 6.31 -16.74
C ARG A 22 -12.68 7.14 -16.77
N GLN A 23 -12.51 8.12 -15.90
CA GLN A 23 -11.26 8.87 -15.77
C GLN A 23 -10.52 8.48 -14.49
N VAL A 24 -9.19 8.37 -14.57
CA VAL A 24 -8.35 8.19 -13.38
C VAL A 24 -8.32 9.51 -12.63
N VAL A 25 -8.82 9.51 -11.40
CA VAL A 25 -8.93 10.69 -10.52
C VAL A 25 -8.04 10.60 -9.28
N GLY A 26 -7.29 9.50 -9.18
CA GLY A 26 -6.35 9.26 -8.09
C GLY A 26 -5.68 7.90 -8.19
N GLN A 27 -4.73 7.67 -7.30
CA GLN A 27 -4.01 6.41 -7.15
C GLN A 27 -3.54 6.22 -5.70
N VAL A 28 -3.50 4.97 -5.26
CA VAL A 28 -2.85 4.54 -4.03
C VAL A 28 -1.61 3.74 -4.41
N HIS A 29 -0.46 4.14 -3.90
CA HIS A 29 0.78 3.38 -4.01
C HIS A 29 0.97 2.59 -2.73
N TYR A 30 1.23 1.30 -2.88
CA TYR A 30 1.40 0.42 -1.75
C TYR A 30 2.37 -0.71 -2.07
N ARG A 31 2.90 -1.30 -1.00
CA ARG A 31 3.73 -2.49 -1.06
C ARG A 31 3.13 -3.51 -0.13
N ILE A 32 3.11 -4.77 -0.54
CA ILE A 32 2.71 -5.88 0.31
C ILE A 32 3.89 -6.82 0.46
N CYS A 33 4.00 -7.42 1.63
CA CYS A 33 4.74 -8.64 1.81
C CYS A 33 3.76 -9.76 2.15
N ALA A 34 3.75 -10.79 1.31
CA ALA A 34 2.99 -12.01 1.56
C ALA A 34 3.54 -12.79 2.75
N ASP A 35 4.87 -12.88 2.91
CA ASP A 35 5.53 -13.66 3.97
C ASP A 35 5.25 -13.12 5.38
N CYS A 36 5.21 -11.79 5.54
CA CYS A 36 4.88 -11.15 6.81
C CYS A 36 3.38 -10.87 6.98
N ALA A 37 2.56 -11.04 5.93
CA ALA A 37 1.19 -10.56 5.89
C ALA A 37 1.05 -9.06 6.26
N GLU A 38 1.97 -8.23 5.77
CA GLU A 38 2.03 -6.80 6.07
C GLU A 38 1.98 -5.95 4.80
N GLY A 39 1.27 -4.83 4.87
CA GLY A 39 1.09 -3.90 3.76
C GLY A 39 1.45 -2.48 4.17
N VAL A 40 2.19 -1.75 3.33
CA VAL A 40 2.58 -0.37 3.56
C VAL A 40 2.09 0.51 2.42
N ILE A 41 1.24 1.47 2.74
CA ILE A 41 0.80 2.52 1.82
C ILE A 41 1.87 3.61 1.81
N THR A 42 2.51 3.80 0.67
CA THR A 42 3.59 4.79 0.47
C THR A 42 3.02 6.14 0.09
N ALA A 43 1.98 6.17 -0.75
CA ALA A 43 1.32 7.39 -1.18
C ALA A 43 -0.18 7.19 -1.42
N VAL A 44 -0.95 8.26 -1.18
CA VAL A 44 -2.35 8.38 -1.57
C VAL A 44 -2.47 9.71 -2.31
N VAL A 45 -2.68 9.65 -3.62
CA VAL A 45 -2.82 10.83 -4.48
C VAL A 45 -4.24 10.83 -5.01
N ILE A 46 -5.02 11.84 -4.69
CA ILE A 46 -6.38 12.02 -5.20
C ILE A 46 -6.48 13.46 -5.65
N GLU A 47 -7.17 13.71 -6.76
CA GLU A 47 -7.48 15.08 -7.17
C GLU A 47 -8.31 15.80 -6.10
N GLU A 48 -8.00 17.07 -5.84
CA GLU A 48 -8.57 17.84 -4.72
C GLU A 48 -10.10 17.88 -4.71
N ARG A 49 -10.72 18.03 -5.90
CA ARG A 49 -12.18 18.00 -6.08
C ARG A 49 -12.85 16.72 -5.58
N PHE A 50 -12.09 15.64 -5.41
CA PHE A 50 -12.58 14.34 -4.96
C PHE A 50 -12.23 14.01 -3.49
N HIS A 51 -11.52 14.88 -2.77
CA HIS A 51 -11.11 14.61 -1.38
C HIS A 51 -12.29 14.43 -0.41
N SER A 52 -13.37 15.20 -0.60
CA SER A 52 -14.58 15.14 0.24
C SER A 52 -15.58 14.05 -0.17
N THR A 53 -15.39 13.42 -1.34
CA THR A 53 -16.35 12.44 -1.90
C THR A 53 -16.27 11.05 -1.27
N GLY A 54 -15.31 10.83 -0.36
CA GLY A 54 -15.07 9.53 0.26
C GLY A 54 -14.36 8.51 -0.63
N LEU A 55 -13.86 8.92 -1.80
CA LEU A 55 -13.10 8.08 -2.72
C LEU A 55 -11.87 7.43 -2.05
N GLY A 56 -11.15 8.18 -1.21
CA GLY A 56 -10.04 7.62 -0.43
C GLY A 56 -10.49 6.48 0.51
N THR A 57 -11.63 6.63 1.18
CA THR A 57 -12.18 5.59 2.06
C THR A 57 -12.56 4.34 1.29
N ARG A 58 -13.19 4.51 0.11
CA ARG A 58 -13.54 3.39 -0.78
C ARG A 58 -12.30 2.67 -1.28
N ALA A 59 -11.27 3.40 -1.70
CA ALA A 59 -10.02 2.80 -2.15
C ALA A 59 -9.34 1.96 -1.06
N LEU A 60 -9.25 2.48 0.16
CA LEU A 60 -8.68 1.71 1.28
C LEU A 60 -9.54 0.51 1.70
N SER A 61 -10.85 0.64 1.65
CA SER A 61 -11.77 -0.47 1.93
C SER A 61 -11.65 -1.57 0.88
N HIS A 62 -11.53 -1.17 -0.39
CA HIS A 62 -11.29 -2.09 -1.51
C HIS A 62 -9.95 -2.82 -1.34
N LEU A 63 -8.89 -2.09 -1.01
CA LEU A 63 -7.56 -2.63 -0.77
C LEU A 63 -7.53 -3.64 0.40
N ARG A 64 -8.28 -3.38 1.49
CA ARG A 64 -8.48 -4.37 2.57
C ARG A 64 -9.27 -5.61 2.14
N SER A 65 -10.26 -5.43 1.28
CA SER A 65 -11.09 -6.55 0.79
C SER A 65 -10.33 -7.42 -0.19
N ARG A 66 -9.45 -6.83 -1.01
CA ARG A 66 -8.60 -7.53 -1.98
C ARG A 66 -7.49 -8.34 -1.29
N HIS A 67 -6.98 -7.85 -0.16
CA HIS A 67 -5.92 -8.50 0.61
C HIS A 67 -6.38 -8.80 2.04
N PRO A 68 -7.26 -9.81 2.22
CA PRO A 68 -7.68 -10.23 3.54
C PRO A 68 -6.48 -10.76 4.33
N GLY A 69 -6.40 -10.45 5.62
CA GLY A 69 -5.30 -10.88 6.48
C GLY A 69 -4.06 -9.99 6.47
N ILE A 70 -3.99 -8.99 5.58
CA ILE A 70 -2.87 -8.04 5.58
C ILE A 70 -3.04 -6.95 6.64
N THR A 71 -2.01 -6.76 7.46
CA THR A 71 -1.92 -5.65 8.40
C THR A 71 -1.38 -4.40 7.69
N TRP A 72 -2.24 -3.40 7.51
CA TRP A 72 -1.91 -2.18 6.79
C TRP A 72 -1.27 -1.10 7.67
N ARG A 73 -0.23 -0.47 7.13
CA ARG A 73 0.48 0.69 7.68
C ARG A 73 0.63 1.76 6.61
N SER A 74 0.90 2.99 7.00
CA SER A 74 1.13 4.10 6.05
C SER A 74 2.33 4.92 6.48
N THR A 75 3.13 5.35 5.51
CA THR A 75 4.22 6.32 5.73
C THR A 75 3.84 7.75 5.40
N SER A 76 2.70 7.95 4.76
CA SER A 76 2.24 9.28 4.39
C SER A 76 1.79 10.05 5.63
N ARG A 77 2.47 11.16 5.92
CA ARG A 77 2.11 12.10 7.00
C ARG A 77 1.20 13.24 6.56
N ALA A 78 0.78 13.26 5.29
CA ALA A 78 -0.04 14.33 4.72
C ALA A 78 -1.32 14.53 5.54
N ARG A 79 -1.66 15.79 5.85
CA ARG A 79 -2.83 16.13 6.69
C ARG A 79 -4.12 15.53 6.13
N THR A 80 -4.32 15.63 4.82
CA THR A 80 -5.49 15.11 4.11
C THR A 80 -5.63 13.59 4.22
N THR A 81 -4.51 12.87 4.22
CA THR A 81 -4.48 11.41 4.33
C THR A 81 -4.62 10.95 5.78
N ARG A 82 -4.27 11.79 6.76
CA ARG A 82 -4.28 11.43 8.19
C ARG A 82 -5.68 11.10 8.70
N ASP A 83 -6.68 11.91 8.35
CA ASP A 83 -8.07 11.66 8.76
C ASP A 83 -8.60 10.37 8.13
N LEU A 84 -8.26 10.12 6.87
CA LEU A 84 -8.59 8.91 6.16
C LEU A 84 -7.95 7.66 6.83
N LEU A 85 -6.66 7.72 7.14
CA LEU A 85 -5.94 6.63 7.80
C LEU A 85 -6.50 6.36 9.21
N ARG A 86 -6.83 7.43 9.96
CA ARG A 86 -7.42 7.33 11.30
C ARG A 86 -8.79 6.65 11.27
N ARG A 87 -9.66 7.04 10.33
CA ARG A 87 -10.98 6.39 10.13
C ARG A 87 -10.82 4.91 9.81
N MET A 88 -9.79 4.55 9.06
CA MET A 88 -9.51 3.17 8.65
C MET A 88 -8.66 2.36 9.65
N ARG A 89 -8.28 2.96 10.79
CA ARG A 89 -7.38 2.38 11.81
C ARG A 89 -6.01 1.93 11.26
N ILE A 90 -5.52 2.60 10.23
CA ILE A 90 -4.20 2.32 9.64
C ILE A 90 -3.13 3.01 10.48
N ARG A 91 -2.18 2.23 10.99
CA ARG A 91 -1.07 2.77 11.80
C ARG A 91 -0.15 3.59 10.90
N THR A 92 0.18 4.81 11.32
CA THR A 92 1.16 5.65 10.62
C THR A 92 2.55 5.33 11.16
N THR A 93 3.49 4.95 10.31
CA THR A 93 4.89 4.67 10.69
C THR A 93 5.80 5.73 10.11
N ALA A 94 6.86 6.07 10.85
CA ALA A 94 7.83 7.07 10.40
C ALA A 94 8.68 6.61 9.21
N SER A 95 8.78 5.30 9.02
CA SER A 95 9.57 4.65 7.99
C SER A 95 8.74 3.57 7.31
N ALA A 96 8.96 3.42 6.01
CA ALA A 96 8.38 2.36 5.20
C ALA A 96 9.23 1.10 5.40
N ALA A 97 9.55 0.84 6.68
CA ALA A 97 10.53 -0.09 7.14
C ALA A 97 10.31 -1.41 6.42
N THR A 98 11.26 -1.71 5.54
CA THR A 98 11.35 -2.96 4.83
C THR A 98 11.27 -4.07 5.87
N CYS A 99 10.40 -5.06 5.62
CA CYS A 99 10.15 -6.13 6.58
C CYS A 99 11.46 -6.86 6.92
N ALA A 100 11.54 -7.50 8.09
CA ALA A 100 12.80 -8.10 8.55
C ALA A 100 13.36 -9.17 7.57
N HIS A 101 12.50 -9.83 6.78
CA HIS A 101 12.94 -10.78 5.74
C HIS A 101 13.53 -10.08 4.50
N GLU A 102 13.09 -8.87 4.15
CA GLU A 102 13.71 -8.07 3.07
C GLU A 102 15.06 -7.47 3.52
N ARG A 103 15.32 -7.41 4.83
CA ARG A 103 16.62 -6.96 5.39
C ARG A 103 17.66 -8.05 5.49
N ARG A 104 17.30 -9.33 5.37
CA ARG A 104 18.28 -10.39 5.21
C ARG A 104 18.68 -10.42 3.73
N PRO A 105 19.92 -10.07 3.37
CA PRO A 105 20.46 -10.66 2.16
C PRO A 105 20.45 -12.18 2.37
N HIS A 106 20.18 -12.93 1.32
CA HIS A 106 20.33 -14.38 1.28
C HIS A 106 21.63 -14.79 2.00
N GLU A 107 21.51 -15.31 3.22
CA GLU A 107 22.59 -16.04 3.87
C GLU A 107 22.21 -17.50 3.74
N GLY A 108 22.78 -18.11 2.71
CA GLY A 108 22.49 -19.47 2.28
C GLY A 108 22.96 -19.68 0.85
N ASP A 109 24.28 -19.77 0.65
CA ASP A 109 24.81 -20.88 -0.13
C ASP A 109 26.27 -21.22 0.26
N SER A 110 26.40 -22.46 0.74
CA SER A 110 27.56 -23.37 0.79
C SER A 110 28.87 -22.98 1.48
#